data_AF-A0A127SEP3-F1
#
_entry.id   AF-A0A127SEP3-F1
#
_cell.length_a   1.000
_cell.length_b   1.000
_cell.length_c   1.000
_cell.angle_alpha   90.00
_cell.angle_beta   90.00
_cell.angle_gamma   90.00
#
_symmetry.space_group_name_H-M   'P 1'
#
loop_
_entity.id
_entity.type
_entity.pdbx_description
1 polymer ?
#
loop_
_entity_poly.entity_id
_entity_poly.type
_entity_poly.pdbx_seq_one_letter_code
_entity_poly.pdbx_strand_id
1 'polypeptide(L)' 'QVSRLRRLIEENPARARYIQTVWGVGYVFVPDGAE' A
#
# COMPACT_ATOMS: atom_id res chain seq x y z
N GLN A 1 7.15 2.58 -9.68
CA GLN A 1 6.16 1.50 -9.82
C GLN A 1 5.75 1.03 -8.43
N VAL A 2 4.57 1.42 -7.94
CA VAL A 2 4.11 1.08 -6.57
C VAL A 2 3.96 -0.43 -6.38
N SER A 3 3.63 -1.18 -7.43
CA SER A 3 3.53 -2.63 -7.40
C SER A 3 4.84 -3.31 -6.99
N ARG A 4 6.00 -2.76 -7.36
CA ARG A 4 7.31 -3.32 -6.96
C ARG A 4 7.59 -3.06 -5.49
N LEU A 5 7.24 -1.87 -4.99
CA LEU A 5 7.39 -1.53 -3.58
C LEU A 5 6.48 -2.40 -2.71
N ARG A 6 5.21 -2.58 -3.10
CA ARG A 6 4.27 -3.46 -2.37
C ARG A 6 4.78 -4.90 -2.26
N ARG A 7 5.46 -5.43 -3.28
CA ARG A 7 6.07 -6.78 -3.21
C ARG A 7 7.21 -6.90 -2.20
N LEU A 8 7.83 -5.79 -1.79
CA LEU A 8 8.94 -5.81 -0.85
C LEU A 8 8.50 -5.63 0.61
N ILE A 9 7.40 -4.91 0.85
CA ILE A 9 6.99 -4.47 2.20
C ILE A 9 5.65 -5.03 2.65
N GLU A 10 4.76 -5.40 1.72
CA GLU A 10 3.46 -5.97 2.06
C GLU A 10 3.60 -7.48 2.18
N GLU A 11 3.02 -8.07 3.23
CA GLU A 11 2.97 -9.52 3.40
C GLU A 11 2.19 -10.19 2.26
N ASN A 12 1.09 -9.56 1.82
CA ASN A 12 0.37 -9.94 0.61
C ASN A 12 0.19 -8.70 -0.29
N PRO A 13 0.83 -8.63 -1.46
CA PRO A 13 0.76 -7.47 -2.35
C PRO A 13 -0.66 -7.14 -2.88
N ALA A 14 -1.57 -8.12 -2.85
CA ALA A 14 -2.97 -7.92 -3.22
C ALA A 14 -3.81 -7.30 -2.09
N ARG A 15 -3.30 -7.33 -0.84
CA ARG A 15 -3.92 -6.73 0.35
C ARG A 15 -2.99 -5.64 0.89
N ALA A 16 -3.09 -4.45 0.32
CA ALA A 16 -2.22 -3.35 0.68
C ALA A 16 -2.52 -2.84 2.10
N ARG A 17 -1.61 -3.13 3.04
CA ARG A 17 -1.69 -2.71 4.44
C ARG A 17 -1.05 -1.35 4.62
N TYR A 18 0.18 -1.19 4.12
CA TYR A 18 1.00 -0.02 4.38
C TYR A 18 0.82 1.08 3.33
N ILE A 19 0.65 0.73 2.06
CA ILE A 19 0.50 1.73 0.99
C ILE A 19 -0.88 1.62 0.35
N GLN A 20 -1.77 2.55 0.68
CA GLN A 20 -3.14 2.57 0.17
C GLN A 20 -3.26 3.45 -1.07
N THR A 21 -4.15 3.08 -1.98
CA THR A 21 -4.47 3.90 -3.16
C THR A 21 -5.64 4.81 -2.81
N VAL A 22 -5.48 6.11 -2.98
CA VAL A 22 -6.55 7.11 -2.91
C VAL A 22 -6.84 7.61 -4.32
N TRP A 23 -8.01 7.22 -4.84
CA TRP A 23 -8.44 7.61 -6.18
C TRP A 23 -8.48 9.14 -6.32
N GLY A 24 -7.88 9.65 -7.39
CA GLY A 24 -7.80 11.09 -7.65
C GLY A 24 -6.75 11.86 -6.85
N VAL A 25 -5.98 11.20 -5.96
CA VAL A 25 -4.95 11.86 -5.14
C VAL A 25 -3.59 11.17 -5.27
N GLY A 26 -3.53 9.85 -5.15
CA GLY A 26 -2.27 9.10 -5.22
C GLY A 26 -2.19 7.98 -4.19
N TYR A 27 -1.08 7.93 -3.45
CA TYR A 27 -0.81 6.89 -2.46
C TYR A 27 -0.57 7.48 -1.08
N VAL A 28 -1.09 6.79 -0.05
CA VAL A 28 -0.90 7.17 1.35
C VAL A 28 -0.18 6.03 2.07
N PHE A 29 0.79 6.38 2.89
CA PHE A 29 1.44 5.46 3.80
C PHE A 29 0.69 5.40 5.14
N VAL A 30 0.33 4.21 5.57
CA VAL A 30 -0.40 3.92 6.81
C VAL A 30 0.42 2.90 7.62
N PRO A 31 1.21 3.34 8.62
CA PRO A 31 2.18 2.49 9.29
C PRO A 31 1.54 1.35 10.11
N ASP A 32 0.35 1.57 10.67
CA ASP A 32 -0.33 0.59 11.51
C ASP A 32 -1.17 -0.42 10.70
N GLY A 33 -1.39 -0.13 9.41
CA GLY A 33 -2.36 -0.79 8.55
C GLY A 33 -3.75 -0.15 8.64
N ALA A 34 -4.60 -0.39 7.61
CA ALA A 34 -6.03 -0.17 7.78
C ALA A 34 -6.58 -1.16 8.81
N GLU A 35 -7.34 -0.65 9.78
CA GLU A 35 -8.20 -1.45 10.66
C GLU A 35 -9.26 -2.22 9.86
#